data_AF-A0A940WSV0-F1
#
_entry.id   AF-A0A940WSV0-F1
#
_cell.length_a   1.000
_cell.length_b   1.000
_cell.length_c   1.000
_cell.angle_alpha   90.00
_cell.angle_beta   90.00
_cell.angle_gamma   90.00
#
_symmetry.space_group_name_H-M   'P 1'
#
loop_
_entity.id
_entity.type
_entity.pdbx_description
1 polymer ?
#
loop_
_entity_poly.entity_id
_entity_poly.type
_entity_poly.pdbx_seq_one_letter_code
_entity_poly.pdbx_strand_id
1 'polypeptide(L)'
;MKNRTHYFGLSILSVLILAIASMKVQKQQRRFILPLFLAYTGMNYIFEYFILIIGNSYRYYPKLLRNSYFDNVFGSTISQLFVIPTSGVVIALFRLSYKWILCCAAVLLVIEQLFIKRGLFKHHWWKGYYTPVLVQFFYGFAKLWRYLLVDKKTKVVRLITVGLAIFSYYATITSLHVSLLKTCLVNTQLFQNRYRDHFIMATIYCGISAFIFFMLIRLKSRVVTVCTVLTLQGFEQFLIKKNLLIVSNQLLFVIVSLSTKVSSLWVGIYISQLLTNGQSKKNLKVNIEN
;
A
#
# COMPACT_ATOMS: atom_id res chain seq x y z
N MET A 1 17.11 4.39 -21.07
CA MET A 1 17.35 5.09 -19.79
C MET A 1 16.31 6.18 -19.48
N LYS A 2 15.78 6.93 -20.48
CA LYS A 2 14.84 8.04 -20.26
C LYS A 2 13.51 7.69 -19.55
N ASN A 3 12.93 6.50 -19.73
CA ASN A 3 11.63 6.18 -19.12
C ASN A 3 11.73 6.13 -17.58
N ARG A 4 12.67 5.34 -17.06
CA ARG A 4 12.91 5.07 -15.64
C ARG A 4 13.07 6.34 -14.78
N THR A 5 13.69 7.39 -15.33
CA THR A 5 13.98 8.62 -14.59
C THR A 5 12.72 9.37 -14.17
N HIS A 6 11.65 9.35 -14.98
CA HIS A 6 10.38 9.99 -14.65
C HIS A 6 9.72 9.34 -13.44
N TYR A 7 9.72 8.01 -13.44
CA TYR A 7 9.16 7.18 -12.38
C TYR A 7 9.91 7.34 -11.05
N PHE A 8 11.25 7.22 -11.08
CA PHE A 8 12.05 7.48 -9.88
C PHE A 8 11.99 8.93 -9.41
N GLY A 9 11.94 9.88 -10.33
CA GLY A 9 11.76 11.30 -10.00
C GLY A 9 10.48 11.56 -9.22
N LEU A 10 9.35 10.96 -9.64
CA LEU A 10 8.08 11.05 -8.90
C LEU A 10 8.17 10.39 -7.52
N SER A 11 8.81 9.23 -7.40
CA SER A 11 9.00 8.56 -6.11
C SER A 11 9.84 9.41 -5.15
N ILE A 12 10.99 9.92 -5.62
CA ILE A 12 11.89 10.77 -4.82
C ILE A 12 11.17 12.06 -4.40
N LEU A 13 10.51 12.73 -5.35
CA LEU A 13 9.74 13.94 -5.06
C LEU A 13 8.65 13.68 -4.01
N SER A 14 7.95 12.55 -4.10
CA SER A 14 6.92 12.16 -3.13
C SER A 14 7.52 11.91 -1.74
N VAL A 15 8.67 11.24 -1.65
CA VAL A 15 9.37 11.04 -0.37
C VAL A 15 9.83 12.37 0.22
N LEU A 16 10.36 13.28 -0.59
CA LEU A 16 10.77 14.62 -0.15
C LEU A 16 9.58 15.43 0.36
N ILE A 17 8.45 15.42 -0.35
CA ILE A 17 7.23 16.09 0.09
C ILE A 17 6.74 15.51 1.42
N LEU A 18 6.75 14.18 1.57
CA LEU A 18 6.35 13.54 2.82
C LEU A 18 7.29 13.88 3.98
N ALA A 19 8.60 13.97 3.72
CA ALA A 19 9.60 14.39 4.70
C ALA A 19 9.37 15.84 5.15
N ILE A 20 9.21 16.76 4.19
CA ILE A 20 8.91 18.17 4.47
C ILE A 20 7.59 18.31 5.24
N ALA A 21 6.55 17.59 4.83
CA ALA A 21 5.27 17.53 5.53
C ALA A 21 5.45 17.07 6.99
N SER A 22 6.30 16.07 7.21
CA SER A 22 6.62 15.56 8.54
C SER A 22 7.32 16.58 9.44
N MET A 23 8.18 17.41 8.85
CA MET A 23 8.85 18.50 9.57
C MET A 23 7.88 19.63 9.92
N LYS A 24 6.99 20.00 8.98
CA LYS A 24 6.07 21.15 9.10
C LYS A 24 4.80 20.85 9.88
N VAL A 25 4.34 19.59 9.96
CA VAL A 25 3.13 19.27 10.72
C VAL A 25 3.38 19.41 12.22
N GLN A 26 2.33 19.81 12.95
CA GLN A 26 2.34 19.94 14.41
C GLN A 26 2.88 18.67 15.07
N LYS A 27 3.75 18.82 16.08
CA LYS A 27 4.42 17.69 16.77
C LYS A 27 3.45 16.59 17.23
N GLN A 28 2.28 16.97 17.72
CA GLN A 28 1.23 16.05 18.17
C GLN A 28 0.60 15.21 17.04
N GLN A 29 0.64 15.70 15.80
CA GLN A 29 0.06 15.04 14.63
C GLN A 29 1.06 14.15 13.88
N ARG A 30 2.37 14.32 14.11
CA ARG A 30 3.43 13.53 13.44
C ARG A 30 3.23 12.02 13.55
N ARG A 31 2.71 11.55 14.69
CA ARG A 31 2.41 10.13 14.91
C ARG A 31 1.36 9.53 13.95
N PHE A 32 0.57 10.36 13.28
CA PHE A 32 -0.47 9.92 12.35
C PHE A 32 0.01 9.85 10.90
N ILE A 33 1.18 10.40 10.57
CA ILE A 33 1.71 10.42 9.20
C ILE A 33 1.85 9.00 8.67
N LEU A 34 2.61 8.16 9.35
CA LEU A 34 2.87 6.79 8.91
C LEU A 34 1.59 5.93 8.88
N PRO A 35 0.72 5.92 9.92
CA PRO A 35 -0.56 5.22 9.85
C PRO A 35 -1.45 5.66 8.69
N LEU A 36 -1.56 6.97 8.44
CA LEU A 36 -2.37 7.49 7.32
C LEU A 36 -1.74 7.14 5.98
N PHE A 37 -0.43 7.31 5.83
CA PHE A 37 0.30 6.96 4.60
C PHE A 37 0.06 5.49 4.22
N LEU A 38 0.31 4.55 5.14
CA LEU A 38 0.11 3.13 4.88
C LEU A 38 -1.36 2.77 4.66
N ALA A 39 -2.29 3.38 5.40
CA ALA A 39 -3.72 3.14 5.17
C ALA A 39 -4.18 3.62 3.79
N TYR A 40 -3.72 4.79 3.36
CA TYR A 40 -4.00 5.34 2.03
C TYR A 40 -3.39 4.51 0.92
N THR A 41 -2.15 4.02 1.10
CA THR A 41 -1.55 3.03 0.20
C THR A 41 -2.40 1.77 0.13
N GLY A 42 -2.90 1.26 1.26
CA GLY A 42 -3.75 0.07 1.30
C GLY A 42 -5.04 0.25 0.52
N MET A 43 -5.71 1.40 0.67
CA MET A 43 -6.90 1.76 -0.11
C MET A 43 -6.59 1.81 -1.62
N ASN A 44 -5.46 2.44 -1.99
CA ASN A 44 -5.04 2.52 -3.37
C ASN A 44 -4.72 1.15 -3.97
N TYR A 45 -4.14 0.23 -3.20
CA TYR A 45 -3.90 -1.15 -3.67
C TYR A 45 -5.19 -1.93 -3.89
N ILE A 46 -6.19 -1.76 -3.02
CA ILE A 46 -7.53 -2.35 -3.24
C ILE A 46 -8.14 -1.79 -4.52
N PHE A 47 -8.07 -0.48 -4.72
CA PHE A 47 -8.53 0.16 -5.94
C PHE A 47 -7.78 -0.37 -7.19
N GLU A 48 -6.46 -0.43 -7.13
CA GLU A 48 -5.60 -0.90 -8.22
C GLU A 48 -5.86 -2.36 -8.58
N TYR A 49 -6.17 -3.19 -7.60
CA TYR A 49 -6.53 -4.58 -7.80
C TYR A 49 -7.74 -4.72 -8.73
N PHE A 50 -8.80 -3.94 -8.52
CA PHE A 50 -9.97 -3.97 -9.40
C PHE A 50 -9.71 -3.34 -10.76
N ILE A 51 -9.00 -2.21 -10.79
CA ILE A 51 -8.88 -1.39 -12.00
C ILE A 51 -7.79 -1.92 -12.94
N LEU A 52 -6.60 -2.18 -12.42
CA LEU A 52 -5.46 -2.64 -13.23
C LEU A 52 -5.38 -4.16 -13.30
N ILE A 53 -5.41 -4.86 -12.16
CA ILE A 53 -5.13 -6.29 -12.13
C ILE A 53 -6.30 -7.10 -12.72
N ILE A 54 -7.52 -6.82 -12.25
CA ILE A 54 -8.74 -7.42 -12.80
C ILE A 54 -9.17 -6.70 -14.07
N GLY A 55 -9.21 -5.37 -14.08
CA GLY A 55 -9.77 -4.63 -15.21
C GLY A 55 -8.83 -4.47 -16.42
N ASN A 56 -7.51 -4.50 -16.23
CA ASN A 56 -6.53 -4.12 -17.26
C ASN A 56 -6.85 -2.73 -17.87
N SER A 57 -7.20 -1.76 -17.04
CA SER A 57 -7.67 -0.42 -17.46
C SER A 57 -6.65 0.40 -18.24
N TYR A 58 -5.37 0.26 -17.92
CA TYR A 58 -4.26 1.00 -18.51
C TYR A 58 -2.95 0.22 -18.38
N ARG A 59 -1.88 0.77 -18.98
CA ARG A 59 -0.55 0.19 -18.95
C ARG A 59 0.54 1.24 -18.81
N TYR A 60 1.45 1.00 -17.87
CA TYR A 60 2.70 1.74 -17.68
C TYR A 60 3.87 1.06 -18.38
N TYR A 61 4.85 1.86 -18.82
CA TYR A 61 6.07 1.43 -19.49
C TYR A 61 7.33 2.04 -18.84
N PRO A 62 7.60 1.79 -17.54
CA PRO A 62 8.80 2.29 -16.89
C PRO A 62 10.09 1.68 -17.45
N LYS A 63 10.01 0.50 -18.09
CA LYS A 63 11.12 -0.27 -18.65
C LYS A 63 12.17 -0.61 -17.60
N LEU A 64 11.77 -0.86 -16.36
CA LEU A 64 12.61 -1.23 -15.21
C LEU A 64 12.85 -2.73 -15.12
N LEU A 65 11.80 -3.52 -15.34
CA LEU A 65 11.80 -4.97 -15.23
C LEU A 65 11.77 -5.60 -16.62
N ARG A 66 12.38 -6.79 -16.76
CA ARG A 66 12.40 -7.52 -18.04
C ARG A 66 11.02 -8.02 -18.44
N ASN A 67 10.22 -8.44 -17.46
CA ASN A 67 8.87 -8.92 -17.73
C ASN A 67 7.90 -7.74 -17.84
N SER A 68 7.19 -7.66 -18.96
CA SER A 68 6.34 -6.51 -19.29
C SER A 68 5.07 -6.37 -18.44
N TYR A 69 4.61 -7.44 -17.76
CA TYR A 69 3.49 -7.37 -16.83
C TYR A 69 3.96 -6.89 -15.46
N PHE A 70 5.05 -7.46 -14.94
CA PHE A 70 5.70 -6.96 -13.73
C PHE A 70 6.12 -5.49 -13.87
N ASP A 71 6.66 -5.11 -15.03
CA ASP A 71 7.04 -3.72 -15.32
C ASP A 71 5.84 -2.77 -15.27
N ASN A 72 4.70 -3.20 -15.82
CA ASN A 72 3.44 -2.46 -15.75
C ASN A 72 2.96 -2.27 -14.31
N VAL A 73 2.88 -3.38 -13.55
CA VAL A 73 2.44 -3.33 -12.15
C VAL A 73 3.39 -2.47 -11.31
N PHE A 74 4.71 -2.59 -11.50
CA PHE A 74 5.69 -1.74 -10.82
C PHE A 74 5.50 -0.25 -11.14
N GLY A 75 5.25 0.07 -12.42
CA GLY A 75 4.96 1.44 -12.85
C GLY A 75 3.72 2.01 -12.16
N SER A 76 2.68 1.20 -11.99
CA SER A 76 1.52 1.56 -11.19
C SER A 76 1.86 1.71 -9.71
N THR A 77 2.58 0.76 -9.11
CA THR A 77 2.95 0.80 -7.69
C THR A 77 3.59 2.13 -7.31
N ILE A 78 4.35 2.78 -8.20
CA ILE A 78 4.93 4.10 -7.92
C ILE A 78 3.88 5.15 -7.57
N SER A 79 2.81 5.25 -8.35
CA SER A 79 1.75 6.22 -8.06
C SER A 79 0.95 5.81 -6.82
N GLN A 80 0.66 4.52 -6.68
CA GLN A 80 -0.25 3.97 -5.69
C GLN A 80 0.39 3.88 -4.30
N LEU A 81 1.73 3.73 -4.24
CA LEU A 81 2.54 3.70 -3.03
C LEU A 81 3.07 5.08 -2.63
N PHE A 82 3.49 5.91 -3.59
CA PHE A 82 4.15 7.18 -3.28
C PHE A 82 3.27 8.39 -3.56
N VAL A 83 2.86 8.59 -4.82
CA VAL A 83 2.28 9.87 -5.27
C VAL A 83 0.91 10.15 -4.61
N ILE A 84 -0.03 9.21 -4.74
CA ILE A 84 -1.40 9.40 -4.24
C ILE A 84 -1.45 9.35 -2.70
N PRO A 85 -0.79 8.41 -2.00
CA PRO A 85 -0.79 8.40 -0.53
C PRO A 85 -0.12 9.64 0.07
N THR A 86 1.03 10.09 -0.46
CA THR A 86 1.72 11.29 0.04
C THR A 86 0.85 12.53 -0.11
N SER A 87 0.29 12.76 -1.30
CA SER A 87 -0.59 13.91 -1.54
C SER A 87 -1.85 13.85 -0.67
N GLY A 88 -2.43 12.66 -0.48
CA GLY A 88 -3.54 12.43 0.45
C GLY A 88 -3.19 12.77 1.90
N VAL A 89 -2.02 12.36 2.38
CA VAL A 89 -1.52 12.70 3.73
C VAL A 89 -1.36 14.21 3.88
N VAL A 90 -0.75 14.89 2.90
CA VAL A 90 -0.55 16.35 2.91
C VAL A 90 -1.91 17.05 2.97
N ILE A 91 -2.83 16.73 2.06
CA ILE A 91 -4.15 17.36 2.01
C ILE A 91 -4.92 17.14 3.32
N ALA A 92 -4.87 15.92 3.87
CA ALA A 92 -5.62 15.56 5.06
C ALA A 92 -5.04 16.19 6.35
N LEU A 93 -3.72 16.17 6.53
CA LEU A 93 -3.08 16.69 7.75
C LEU A 93 -3.05 18.21 7.80
N PHE A 94 -2.77 18.87 6.67
CA PHE A 94 -2.79 20.34 6.58
C PHE A 94 -4.19 20.91 6.36
N ARG A 95 -5.22 20.05 6.29
CA ARG A 95 -6.64 20.44 6.09
C ARG A 95 -6.81 21.37 4.88
N LEU A 96 -6.10 21.10 3.79
CA LEU A 96 -6.09 21.97 2.62
C LEU A 96 -7.51 22.14 2.04
N SER A 97 -7.79 23.34 1.54
CA SER A 97 -9.09 23.70 0.96
C SER A 97 -9.35 22.95 -0.35
N TYR A 98 -10.60 22.99 -0.83
CA TYR A 98 -10.97 22.33 -2.09
C TYR A 98 -10.21 22.88 -3.31
N LYS A 99 -9.77 24.15 -3.28
CA LYS A 99 -8.90 24.74 -4.31
C LYS A 99 -7.59 23.95 -4.48
N TRP A 100 -6.98 23.51 -3.37
CA TRP A 100 -5.76 22.69 -3.41
C TRP A 100 -6.02 21.27 -3.90
N ILE A 101 -7.18 20.70 -3.58
CA ILE A 101 -7.64 19.40 -4.10
C ILE A 101 -7.72 19.46 -5.64
N LEU A 102 -8.36 20.51 -6.19
CA LEU A 102 -8.44 20.74 -7.64
C LEU A 102 -7.06 20.93 -8.25
N CYS A 103 -6.18 21.71 -7.61
CA CYS A 103 -4.81 21.92 -8.08
C CYS A 103 -4.03 20.61 -8.15
N CYS A 104 -4.04 19.78 -7.10
CA CYS A 104 -3.37 18.48 -7.09
C CYS A 104 -3.93 17.53 -8.16
N ALA A 105 -5.25 17.49 -8.32
CA ALA A 105 -5.89 16.68 -9.37
C ALA A 105 -5.49 17.14 -10.78
N ALA A 106 -5.42 18.46 -11.02
CA ALA A 106 -4.98 19.04 -12.28
C ALA A 106 -3.50 18.71 -12.57
N VAL A 107 -2.62 18.82 -11.57
CA VAL A 107 -1.21 18.43 -11.70
C VAL A 107 -1.06 16.96 -12.07
N LEU A 108 -1.82 16.06 -11.45
CA LEU A 108 -1.80 14.64 -11.77
C LEU A 108 -2.32 14.34 -13.17
N LEU A 109 -3.37 15.03 -13.62
CA LEU A 109 -3.85 14.96 -14.99
C LEU A 109 -2.77 15.42 -15.99
N VAL A 110 -2.07 16.51 -15.70
CA VAL A 110 -0.95 16.99 -16.55
C VAL A 110 0.16 15.96 -16.61
N ILE A 111 0.55 15.35 -15.48
CA ILE A 111 1.55 14.28 -15.43
C ILE A 111 1.10 13.09 -16.28
N GLU A 112 -0.15 12.66 -16.16
CA GLU A 112 -0.71 11.57 -16.96
C GLU A 112 -0.63 11.88 -18.46
N GLN A 113 -1.06 13.07 -18.88
CA GLN A 113 -1.00 13.49 -20.29
C GLN A 113 0.45 13.57 -20.80
N LEU A 114 1.39 14.02 -19.97
CA LEU A 114 2.81 14.01 -20.31
C LEU A 114 3.34 12.58 -20.47
N PHE A 115 2.89 11.65 -19.63
CA PHE A 115 3.28 10.24 -19.70
C PHE A 115 2.72 9.58 -20.97
N ILE A 116 1.48 9.91 -21.36
CA ILE A 116 0.89 9.46 -22.63
C ILE A 116 1.70 9.99 -23.81
N LYS A 117 1.95 11.30 -23.86
CA LYS A 117 2.73 11.94 -24.94
C LYS A 117 4.14 11.36 -25.09
N ARG A 118 4.76 10.91 -23.99
CA ARG A 118 6.10 10.29 -23.98
C ARG A 118 6.07 8.77 -24.17
N GLY A 119 4.91 8.15 -24.40
CA GLY A 119 4.78 6.71 -24.54
C GLY A 119 5.13 5.93 -23.26
N LEU A 120 5.04 6.59 -22.10
CA LEU A 120 5.25 5.99 -20.77
C LEU A 120 3.96 5.38 -20.22
N PHE A 121 2.80 5.82 -20.72
CA PHE A 121 1.50 5.38 -20.27
C PHE A 121 0.55 5.22 -21.45
N LYS A 122 -0.31 4.20 -21.40
CA LYS A 122 -1.34 3.96 -22.40
C LYS A 122 -2.64 3.58 -21.72
N HIS A 123 -3.73 4.23 -22.15
CA HIS A 123 -5.08 3.83 -21.78
C HIS A 123 -5.52 2.59 -22.56
N HIS A 124 -6.24 1.70 -21.88
CA HIS A 124 -7.10 0.73 -22.54
C HIS A 124 -8.53 1.27 -22.50
N TRP A 125 -9.35 0.85 -21.52
CA TRP A 125 -10.70 1.41 -21.32
C TRP A 125 -10.73 2.59 -20.35
N TRP A 126 -9.63 2.86 -19.64
CA TRP A 126 -9.52 4.04 -18.79
C TRP A 126 -9.63 5.33 -19.60
N LYS A 127 -10.46 6.26 -19.15
CA LYS A 127 -10.59 7.58 -19.78
C LYS A 127 -9.85 8.61 -18.94
N GLY A 128 -9.18 9.57 -19.59
CA GLY A 128 -8.32 10.54 -18.88
C GLY A 128 -9.03 11.39 -17.84
N TYR A 129 -10.35 11.60 -17.97
CA TYR A 129 -11.14 12.32 -16.96
C TYR A 129 -11.44 11.49 -15.71
N TYR A 130 -11.26 10.16 -15.73
CA TYR A 130 -11.45 9.32 -14.54
C TYR A 130 -10.42 9.64 -13.45
N THR A 131 -9.16 9.88 -13.81
CA THR A 131 -8.08 10.22 -12.87
C THR A 131 -8.39 11.45 -12.02
N PRO A 132 -8.64 12.65 -12.60
CA PRO A 132 -8.92 13.83 -11.79
C PRO A 132 -10.20 13.71 -10.98
N VAL A 133 -11.22 12.98 -11.45
CA VAL A 133 -12.48 12.76 -10.70
C VAL A 133 -12.24 11.85 -9.49
N LEU A 134 -11.59 10.71 -9.69
CA LEU A 134 -11.36 9.73 -8.62
C LEU A 134 -10.33 10.21 -7.61
N VAL A 135 -9.32 10.97 -8.04
CA VAL A 135 -8.36 11.62 -7.15
C VAL A 135 -9.05 12.62 -6.23
N GLN A 136 -9.99 13.43 -6.74
CA GLN A 136 -10.76 14.35 -5.90
C GLN A 136 -11.61 13.60 -4.88
N PHE A 137 -12.27 12.52 -5.31
CA PHE A 137 -13.03 11.66 -4.40
C PHE A 137 -12.12 11.07 -3.31
N PHE A 138 -10.95 10.55 -3.68
CA PHE A 138 -9.96 10.03 -2.75
C PHE A 138 -9.48 11.11 -1.77
N TYR A 139 -9.22 12.34 -2.21
CA TYR A 139 -8.81 13.42 -1.30
C TYR A 139 -9.91 13.87 -0.34
N GLY A 140 -11.17 13.91 -0.81
CA GLY A 140 -12.32 14.12 0.06
C GLY A 140 -12.42 13.02 1.13
N PHE A 141 -12.28 11.76 0.70
CA PHE A 141 -12.25 10.61 1.58
C PHE A 141 -11.08 10.63 2.56
N ALA A 142 -9.87 11.01 2.13
CA ALA A 142 -8.70 11.14 2.98
C ALA A 142 -8.91 12.20 4.08
N LYS A 143 -9.53 13.34 3.76
CA LYS A 143 -9.89 14.35 4.77
C LYS A 143 -10.87 13.79 5.79
N LEU A 144 -11.93 13.10 5.33
CA LEU A 144 -12.90 12.44 6.20
C LEU A 144 -12.23 11.38 7.08
N TRP A 145 -11.39 10.53 6.51
CA TRP A 145 -10.68 9.46 7.22
C TRP A 145 -9.80 10.03 8.32
N ARG A 146 -9.01 11.06 8.02
CA ARG A 146 -8.19 11.78 9.00
C ARG A 146 -9.04 12.41 10.09
N TYR A 147 -10.17 13.04 9.75
CA TYR A 147 -11.09 13.60 10.75
C TYR A 147 -11.61 12.51 11.69
N LEU A 148 -12.06 11.39 11.16
CA LEU A 148 -12.56 10.26 11.94
C LEU A 148 -11.46 9.62 12.81
N LEU A 149 -10.23 9.49 12.29
CA LEU A 149 -9.12 8.88 13.01
C LEU A 149 -8.53 9.81 14.09
N VAL A 150 -8.31 11.08 13.76
CA VAL A 150 -7.54 12.02 14.59
C VAL A 150 -8.45 12.82 15.52
N ASP A 151 -9.53 13.40 14.99
CA ASP A 151 -10.39 14.32 15.75
C ASP A 151 -11.49 13.56 16.50
N LYS A 152 -12.28 12.75 15.79
CA LYS A 152 -13.35 11.92 16.40
C LYS A 152 -12.84 10.68 17.09
N LYS A 153 -11.62 10.22 16.77
CA LYS A 153 -10.98 9.04 17.36
C LYS A 153 -11.83 7.77 17.27
N THR A 154 -12.53 7.59 16.16
CA THR A 154 -13.45 6.49 15.93
C THR A 154 -12.72 5.14 16.03
N LYS A 155 -13.16 4.27 16.94
CA LYS A 155 -12.54 2.96 17.20
C LYS A 155 -12.46 2.10 15.94
N VAL A 156 -13.54 2.06 15.15
CA VAL A 156 -13.62 1.29 13.90
C VAL A 156 -12.61 1.79 12.87
N VAL A 157 -12.54 3.10 12.62
CA VAL A 157 -11.57 3.70 11.68
C VAL A 157 -10.13 3.42 12.11
N ARG A 158 -9.85 3.43 13.42
CA ARG A 158 -8.54 3.04 13.95
C ARG A 158 -8.21 1.58 13.64
N LEU A 159 -9.14 0.66 13.84
CA LEU A 159 -8.95 -0.77 13.54
C LEU A 159 -8.71 -0.99 12.05
N ILE A 160 -9.53 -0.37 11.20
CA ILE A 160 -9.37 -0.45 9.74
C ILE A 160 -8.03 0.15 9.30
N THR A 161 -7.58 1.26 9.91
CA THR A 161 -6.27 1.86 9.64
C THR A 161 -5.13 0.88 9.93
N VAL A 162 -5.18 0.15 11.05
CA VAL A 162 -4.17 -0.89 11.36
C VAL A 162 -4.21 -2.01 10.33
N GLY A 163 -5.40 -2.51 9.97
CA GLY A 163 -5.56 -3.57 8.97
C GLY A 163 -5.02 -3.17 7.59
N LEU A 164 -5.38 -1.96 7.11
CA LEU A 164 -4.88 -1.43 5.84
C LEU A 164 -3.36 -1.18 5.85
N ALA A 165 -2.80 -0.78 6.99
CA ALA A 165 -1.37 -0.59 7.13
C ALA A 165 -0.60 -1.92 7.05
N ILE A 166 -1.12 -2.98 7.67
CA ILE A 166 -0.55 -4.33 7.57
C ILE A 166 -0.67 -4.83 6.12
N PHE A 167 -1.85 -4.67 5.50
CA PHE A 167 -2.09 -5.10 4.13
C PHE A 167 -1.15 -4.43 3.13
N SER A 168 -1.06 -3.10 3.15
CA SER A 168 -0.20 -2.35 2.24
C SER A 168 1.27 -2.70 2.42
N TYR A 169 1.75 -2.83 3.66
CA TYR A 169 3.12 -3.21 3.94
C TYR A 169 3.41 -4.64 3.45
N TYR A 170 2.58 -5.62 3.84
CA TYR A 170 2.75 -7.02 3.44
C TYR A 170 2.71 -7.20 1.92
N ALA A 171 1.74 -6.56 1.25
CA ALA A 171 1.61 -6.59 -0.21
C ALA A 171 2.80 -5.94 -0.91
N THR A 172 3.32 -4.82 -0.39
CA THR A 172 4.49 -4.13 -0.96
C THR A 172 5.74 -5.00 -0.86
N ILE A 173 6.05 -5.52 0.33
CA ILE A 173 7.26 -6.35 0.51
C ILE A 173 7.15 -7.65 -0.30
N THR A 174 5.98 -8.26 -0.35
CA THR A 174 5.72 -9.46 -1.17
C THR A 174 5.92 -9.15 -2.66
N SER A 175 5.32 -8.07 -3.15
CA SER A 175 5.48 -7.66 -4.55
C SER A 175 6.94 -7.34 -4.89
N LEU A 176 7.68 -6.68 -4.01
CA LEU A 176 9.08 -6.34 -4.22
C LEU A 176 9.97 -7.57 -4.31
N HIS A 177 9.83 -8.53 -3.40
CA HIS A 177 10.69 -9.72 -3.47
C HIS A 177 10.36 -10.60 -4.68
N VAL A 178 9.09 -10.68 -5.09
CA VAL A 178 8.74 -11.42 -6.31
C VAL A 178 9.30 -10.71 -7.53
N SER A 179 9.07 -9.40 -7.63
CA SER A 179 9.42 -8.63 -8.83
C SER A 179 10.93 -8.44 -9.01
N LEU A 180 11.67 -8.28 -7.91
CA LEU A 180 13.11 -8.02 -7.92
C LEU A 180 13.94 -9.29 -7.76
N LEU A 181 13.59 -10.15 -6.81
CA LEU A 181 14.37 -11.37 -6.50
C LEU A 181 13.84 -12.61 -7.22
N LYS A 182 12.68 -12.52 -7.90
CA LYS A 182 12.05 -13.64 -8.64
C LYS A 182 11.86 -14.88 -7.78
N THR A 183 11.51 -14.69 -6.51
CA THR A 183 11.45 -15.79 -5.54
C THR A 183 10.41 -16.84 -5.92
N CYS A 184 9.20 -16.44 -6.30
CA CYS A 184 8.11 -17.35 -6.62
C CYS A 184 7.14 -16.84 -7.70
N LEU A 185 6.38 -17.76 -8.28
CA LEU A 185 5.26 -17.49 -9.18
C LEU A 185 4.12 -18.46 -8.86
N VAL A 186 2.92 -17.94 -8.74
CA VAL A 186 1.71 -18.76 -8.57
C VAL A 186 1.29 -19.28 -9.95
N ASN A 187 0.92 -20.55 -10.02
CA ASN A 187 0.54 -21.24 -11.24
C ASN A 187 -0.83 -21.89 -11.06
N THR A 188 -1.89 -21.12 -11.25
CA THR A 188 -3.28 -21.58 -11.11
C THR A 188 -4.00 -21.80 -12.44
N GLN A 189 -3.41 -21.36 -13.56
CA GLN A 189 -3.96 -21.50 -14.92
C GLN A 189 -5.41 -20.95 -15.07
N LEU A 190 -5.77 -19.95 -14.27
CA LEU A 190 -7.09 -19.31 -14.28
C LEU A 190 -7.23 -18.33 -15.44
N PHE A 191 -6.15 -17.65 -15.82
CA PHE A 191 -6.12 -16.79 -17.01
C PHE A 191 -4.96 -17.20 -17.93
N GLN A 192 -5.10 -16.82 -19.20
CA GLN A 192 -4.08 -17.07 -20.22
C GLN A 192 -2.71 -16.44 -19.86
N ASN A 193 -2.72 -15.32 -19.13
CA ASN A 193 -1.51 -14.66 -18.68
C ASN A 193 -1.14 -15.10 -17.26
N ARG A 194 -0.18 -16.01 -17.15
CA ARG A 194 0.36 -16.52 -15.88
C ARG A 194 0.79 -15.42 -14.88
N TYR A 195 1.28 -14.28 -15.36
CA TYR A 195 1.69 -13.19 -14.47
C TYR A 195 0.48 -12.47 -13.88
N ARG A 196 -0.60 -12.33 -14.66
CA ARG A 196 -1.86 -11.78 -14.17
C ARG A 196 -2.47 -12.69 -13.10
N ASP A 197 -2.51 -14.00 -13.33
CA ASP A 197 -2.91 -15.00 -12.33
C ASP A 197 -2.14 -14.84 -11.05
N HIS A 198 -0.81 -14.71 -11.18
CA HIS A 198 0.04 -14.55 -10.03
C HIS A 198 -0.32 -13.32 -9.21
N PHE A 199 -0.48 -12.15 -9.83
CA PHE A 199 -0.86 -10.94 -9.11
C PHE A 199 -2.26 -11.04 -8.50
N ILE A 200 -3.22 -11.66 -9.17
CA ILE A 200 -4.56 -11.88 -8.61
C ILE A 200 -4.48 -12.70 -7.33
N MET A 201 -3.88 -13.89 -7.43
CA MET A 201 -3.79 -14.84 -6.32
C MET A 201 -2.89 -14.31 -5.20
N ALA A 202 -1.79 -13.63 -5.53
CA ALA A 202 -0.90 -13.01 -4.55
C ALA A 202 -1.60 -11.88 -3.79
N THR A 203 -2.39 -11.03 -4.45
CA THR A 203 -3.14 -9.98 -3.77
C THR A 203 -4.21 -10.56 -2.83
N ILE A 204 -4.94 -11.60 -3.25
CA ILE A 204 -5.90 -12.30 -2.40
C ILE A 204 -5.19 -12.91 -1.19
N TYR A 205 -4.08 -13.63 -1.42
CA TYR A 205 -3.27 -14.20 -0.34
C TYR A 205 -2.75 -13.13 0.62
N CYS A 206 -2.33 -11.97 0.11
CA CYS A 206 -1.90 -10.84 0.93
C CYS A 206 -3.04 -10.26 1.77
N GLY A 207 -4.25 -10.15 1.21
CA GLY A 207 -5.44 -9.68 1.91
C GLY A 207 -5.83 -10.60 3.07
N ILE A 208 -5.92 -11.91 2.80
CA ILE A 208 -6.21 -12.93 3.83
C ILE A 208 -5.13 -12.95 4.91
N SER A 209 -3.85 -12.96 4.52
CA SER A 209 -2.74 -12.96 5.48
C SER A 209 -2.75 -11.71 6.36
N ALA A 210 -2.99 -10.53 5.77
CA ALA A 210 -3.08 -9.28 6.52
C ALA A 210 -4.24 -9.27 7.52
N PHE A 211 -5.38 -9.84 7.15
CA PHE A 211 -6.51 -10.02 8.06
C PHE A 211 -6.17 -10.95 9.23
N ILE A 212 -5.51 -12.08 8.97
CA ILE A 212 -5.02 -12.98 10.00
C ILE A 212 -4.04 -12.27 10.94
N PHE A 213 -3.04 -11.57 10.39
CA PHE A 213 -2.07 -10.81 11.20
C PHE A 213 -2.73 -9.74 12.06
N PHE A 214 -3.72 -9.03 11.52
CA PHE A 214 -4.52 -8.10 12.29
C PHE A 214 -5.21 -8.78 13.48
N MET A 215 -5.80 -9.97 13.30
CA MET A 215 -6.42 -10.72 14.39
C MET A 215 -5.39 -11.20 15.43
N LEU A 216 -4.21 -11.66 15.01
CA LEU A 216 -3.14 -12.06 15.93
C LEU A 216 -2.69 -10.92 16.84
N ILE A 217 -2.56 -9.70 16.30
CA ILE A 217 -2.21 -8.51 17.07
C ILE A 217 -3.27 -8.19 18.13
N ARG A 218 -4.55 -8.49 17.84
CA ARG A 218 -5.66 -8.31 18.79
C ARG A 218 -5.66 -9.37 19.90
N LEU A 219 -5.34 -10.61 19.56
CA LEU A 219 -5.27 -11.72 20.51
C LEU A 219 -4.09 -11.61 21.49
N LYS A 220 -3.00 -10.93 21.09
CA LYS A 220 -1.79 -10.70 21.90
C LYS A 220 -1.11 -11.97 22.44
N SER A 221 -1.46 -13.15 21.92
CA SER A 221 -0.84 -14.42 22.30
C SER A 221 0.39 -14.71 21.43
N ARG A 222 1.57 -14.77 22.05
CA ARG A 222 2.84 -15.09 21.36
C ARG A 222 2.82 -16.50 20.77
N VAL A 223 2.28 -17.46 21.52
CA VAL A 223 2.19 -18.87 21.09
C VAL A 223 1.30 -18.98 19.85
N VAL A 224 0.08 -18.42 19.90
CA VAL A 224 -0.83 -18.43 18.75
C VAL A 224 -0.22 -17.71 17.55
N THR A 225 0.52 -16.62 17.78
CA THR A 225 1.21 -15.89 16.71
C THR A 225 2.27 -16.77 16.03
N VAL A 226 3.15 -17.41 16.80
CA VAL A 226 4.20 -18.29 16.27
C VAL A 226 3.59 -19.48 15.54
N CYS A 227 2.63 -20.18 16.16
CA CYS A 227 1.93 -21.30 15.53
C CYS A 227 1.28 -20.88 14.21
N THR A 228 0.58 -19.74 14.16
CA THR A 228 -0.08 -19.27 12.93
C THR A 228 0.91 -18.92 11.84
N VAL A 229 2.03 -18.25 12.17
CA VAL A 229 3.09 -17.95 11.19
C VAL A 229 3.70 -19.23 10.63
N LEU A 230 3.97 -20.22 11.48
CA LEU A 230 4.47 -21.54 11.06
C LEU A 230 3.44 -22.28 10.20
N THR A 231 2.15 -22.22 10.54
CA THR A 231 1.08 -22.81 9.73
C THR A 231 0.98 -22.16 8.35
N LEU A 232 1.05 -20.84 8.25
CA LEU A 232 1.08 -20.14 6.96
C LEU A 232 2.33 -20.52 6.15
N GLN A 233 3.48 -20.67 6.82
CA GLN A 233 4.70 -21.12 6.16
C GLN A 233 4.59 -22.58 5.67
N GLY A 234 3.99 -23.46 6.46
CA GLY A 234 3.69 -24.84 6.09
C GLY A 234 2.71 -24.93 4.93
N PHE A 235 1.70 -24.05 4.90
CA PHE A 235 0.76 -23.95 3.78
C PHE A 235 1.47 -23.55 2.48
N GLU A 236 2.41 -22.60 2.51
CA GLU A 236 3.23 -22.29 1.33
C GLU A 236 4.06 -23.49 0.88
N GLN A 237 4.67 -24.24 1.79
CA GLN A 237 5.40 -25.47 1.44
C GLN A 237 4.48 -26.53 0.82
N PHE A 238 3.24 -26.63 1.31
CA PHE A 238 2.22 -27.49 0.71
C PHE A 238 1.88 -27.05 -0.73
N LEU A 239 1.72 -25.74 -0.97
CA LEU A 239 1.48 -25.21 -2.32
C LEU A 239 2.65 -25.47 -3.28
N ILE A 240 3.89 -25.42 -2.79
CA ILE A 240 5.09 -25.80 -3.56
C ILE A 240 5.02 -27.27 -3.94
N LYS A 241 4.74 -28.17 -2.99
CA LYS A 241 4.59 -29.62 -3.25
C LYS A 241 3.48 -29.94 -4.26
N LYS A 242 2.44 -29.11 -4.33
CA LYS A 242 1.34 -29.25 -5.29
C LYS A 242 1.61 -28.55 -6.63
N ASN A 243 2.81 -28.00 -6.87
CA ASN A 243 3.16 -27.24 -8.07
C ASN A 243 2.27 -26.00 -8.34
N LEU A 244 1.53 -25.55 -7.33
CA LEU A 244 0.72 -24.31 -7.39
C LEU A 244 1.58 -23.08 -7.14
N LEU A 245 2.69 -23.23 -6.42
CA LEU A 245 3.68 -22.18 -6.19
C LEU A 245 5.04 -22.63 -6.72
N ILE A 246 5.47 -22.06 -7.84
CA ILE A 246 6.76 -22.37 -8.46
C ILE A 246 7.80 -21.43 -7.85
N VAL A 247 8.84 -21.99 -7.25
CA VAL A 247 9.87 -21.25 -6.51
C VAL A 247 11.22 -21.38 -7.21
N SER A 248 11.95 -20.26 -7.35
CA SER A 248 13.26 -20.27 -8.00
C SER A 248 14.37 -20.79 -7.08
N ASN A 249 14.35 -20.41 -5.81
CA ASN A 249 15.28 -20.88 -4.78
C ASN A 249 14.50 -21.05 -3.47
N GLN A 250 14.40 -22.30 -3.00
CA GLN A 250 13.55 -22.65 -1.87
C GLN A 250 14.01 -22.00 -0.57
N LEU A 251 15.32 -21.98 -0.30
CA LEU A 251 15.87 -21.38 0.91
C LEU A 251 15.62 -19.86 0.92
N LEU A 252 15.94 -19.18 -0.18
CA LEU A 252 15.70 -17.74 -0.31
C LEU A 252 14.22 -17.40 -0.13
N PHE A 253 13.32 -18.17 -0.75
CA PHE A 253 11.88 -17.97 -0.62
C PHE A 253 11.42 -18.12 0.83
N VAL A 254 11.83 -19.18 1.53
CA VAL A 254 11.44 -19.40 2.94
C VAL A 254 11.93 -18.27 3.83
N ILE A 255 13.20 -17.88 3.71
CA ILE A 255 13.78 -16.80 4.52
C ILE A 255 13.01 -15.49 4.28
N VAL A 256 12.89 -15.08 3.02
CA VAL A 256 12.24 -13.80 2.67
C VAL A 256 10.77 -13.82 3.05
N SER A 257 10.07 -14.93 2.81
CA SER A 257 8.66 -15.09 3.16
C SER A 257 8.45 -14.97 4.67
N LEU A 258 9.25 -15.67 5.48
CA LEU A 258 9.18 -15.60 6.94
C LEU A 258 9.50 -14.19 7.45
N SER A 259 10.58 -13.57 6.97
CA SER A 259 10.94 -12.19 7.31
C SER A 259 9.83 -11.20 6.97
N THR A 260 9.13 -11.40 5.85
CA THR A 260 8.02 -10.54 5.42
C THR A 260 6.83 -10.65 6.38
N LYS A 261 6.47 -11.86 6.83
CA LYS A 261 5.39 -12.08 7.82
C LYS A 261 5.73 -11.46 9.18
N VAL A 262 6.93 -11.73 9.69
CA VAL A 262 7.40 -11.21 10.99
C VAL A 262 7.46 -9.68 10.98
N SER A 263 8.03 -9.08 9.94
CA SER A 263 8.10 -7.62 9.83
C SER A 263 6.72 -6.98 9.69
N SER A 264 5.76 -7.64 9.03
CA SER A 264 4.38 -7.15 8.92
C SER A 264 3.65 -7.15 10.25
N LEU A 265 3.84 -8.18 11.08
CA LEU A 265 3.33 -8.20 12.45
C LEU A 265 3.95 -7.08 13.28
N TRP A 266 5.26 -6.87 13.17
CA TRP A 266 5.95 -5.79 13.87
C TRP A 266 5.43 -4.40 13.47
N VAL A 267 5.26 -4.15 12.17
CA VAL A 267 4.65 -2.91 11.65
C VAL A 267 3.23 -2.76 12.20
N GLY A 268 2.41 -3.81 12.18
CA GLY A 268 1.05 -3.75 12.72
C GLY A 268 1.01 -3.40 14.21
N ILE A 269 1.90 -4.00 15.02
CA ILE A 269 2.05 -3.68 16.45
C ILE A 269 2.47 -2.22 16.62
N TYR A 270 3.48 -1.77 15.86
CA TYR A 270 3.99 -0.40 15.91
C TYR A 270 2.92 0.63 15.56
N ILE A 271 2.17 0.43 14.47
CA ILE A 271 1.06 1.29 14.07
C ILE A 271 -0.05 1.30 15.12
N SER A 272 -0.40 0.12 15.67
CA SER A 272 -1.39 0.04 16.75
C SER A 272 -0.94 0.85 17.97
N GLN A 273 0.33 0.75 18.38
CA GLN A 273 0.90 1.51 19.50
C GLN A 273 0.91 3.01 19.24
N LEU A 274 1.28 3.46 18.05
CA LEU A 274 1.23 4.89 17.67
C LEU A 274 -0.18 5.47 17.82
N LEU A 275 -1.19 4.69 17.43
CA LEU A 275 -2.59 5.11 17.50
C LEU A 275 -3.19 5.03 18.92
N THR A 276 -2.66 4.20 19.82
CA THR A 276 -3.15 4.06 21.21
C THR A 276 -2.41 4.93 22.22
N ASN A 277 -1.07 5.02 22.16
CA ASN A 277 -0.24 5.71 23.16
C ASN A 277 -0.56 7.21 23.25
N GLY A 278 -1.07 7.76 22.15
CA GLY A 278 -1.53 9.12 22.09
C GLY A 278 -2.86 9.45 22.78
N GLN A 279 -3.63 8.45 23.22
CA GLN A 279 -4.85 8.62 24.00
C GLN A 279 -4.58 8.53 25.51
N SER A 280 -3.71 7.60 25.93
CA SER A 280 -3.31 7.41 27.33
C SER A 280 -2.67 8.68 27.95
N LYS A 281 -1.72 9.31 27.25
CA LYS A 281 -1.07 10.55 27.74
C LYS A 281 -2.02 11.77 27.86
N LYS A 282 -3.16 11.79 27.17
CA LYS A 282 -4.13 12.90 27.26
C LYS A 282 -5.11 12.69 28.42
N ASN A 283 -5.53 11.44 28.69
CA ASN A 283 -6.38 11.12 29.83
C ASN A 283 -5.66 11.35 31.16
N LEU A 284 -4.36 11.08 31.23
CA LEU A 284 -3.53 11.39 32.40
C LEU A 284 -3.42 12.89 32.69
N LYS A 285 -3.41 13.76 31.69
CA LYS A 285 -3.39 15.23 31.91
C LYS A 285 -4.71 15.77 32.43
N VAL A 286 -5.83 15.27 31.91
CA VAL A 286 -7.18 15.69 32.36
C VAL A 286 -7.44 15.30 33.82
N ASN A 287 -6.86 14.20 34.29
CA ASN A 287 -6.98 13.77 35.70
C ASN A 287 -6.04 14.49 36.67
N ILE A 288 -5.08 15.29 36.19
CA ILE A 288 -4.17 16.08 37.04
C ILE A 288 -4.64 17.55 37.14
N GLU A 289 -5.50 17.98 36.23
CA GLU A 289 -6.06 19.34 36.16
C GLU A 289 -7.49 19.46 36.75
N ASN A 290 -8.04 18.36 37.30
CA ASN A 290 -9.30 18.30 38.06
C ASN A 290 -9.01 17.91 39.51
#